data_AF-W0UV81-F1
#
_entry.id   AF-W0UV81-F1
#
_cell.length_a   1.000
_cell.length_b   1.000
_cell.length_c   1.000
_cell.angle_alpha   90.00
_cell.angle_beta   90.00
_cell.angle_gamma   90.00
#
_symmetry.space_group_name_H-M   'P 1'
#
loop_
_entity.id
_entity.type
_entity.pdbx_description
1 polymer ?
#
loop_
_entity_poly.entity_id
_entity_poly.type
_entity_poly.pdbx_seq_one_letter_code
_entity_poly.pdbx_strand_id
1 'polypeptide(L)'
;MYPIPTKASYPKFWIVFLLLLCLQCWLLTHSKATSWKKFKEWHYLSPRRDFISYKCDDLMELQETLEEEKPHIFIYASWYQIEHLCVKGIWNDRYRNTNIWTQHTLKVLKCKKEKSENFYRENRGYNHIKFHCNMDGHVDRIENFTEPITH
;
A
#
# COMPACT_ATOMS: atom_id res chain seq x y z
N MET A 1 -1.98 -69.79 12.80
CA MET A 1 -1.01 -68.69 12.98
C MET A 1 -1.40 -67.59 11.99
N TYR A 2 -1.90 -66.45 12.48
CA TYR A 2 -2.15 -65.25 11.67
C TYR A 2 -1.65 -64.04 12.47
N PRO A 3 -0.82 -63.14 11.89
CA PRO A 3 -0.38 -61.96 12.60
C PRO A 3 -1.49 -60.91 12.62
N ILE A 4 -1.68 -60.28 13.79
CA ILE A 4 -2.55 -59.12 13.97
C ILE A 4 -1.78 -57.88 13.46
N PRO A 5 -2.35 -57.03 12.59
CA PRO A 5 -1.64 -55.86 12.10
C PRO A 5 -1.46 -54.84 13.23
N THR A 6 -0.21 -54.43 13.44
CA THR A 6 0.16 -53.34 14.34
C THR A 6 -0.45 -52.04 13.86
N LYS A 7 -1.16 -51.33 14.74
CA LYS A 7 -1.65 -49.97 14.47
C LYS A 7 -0.45 -49.09 14.17
N ALA A 8 -0.29 -48.72 12.91
CA ALA A 8 0.65 -47.67 12.50
C ALA A 8 0.27 -46.37 13.22
N SER A 9 1.15 -45.90 14.08
CA SER A 9 1.00 -44.64 14.79
C SER A 9 1.25 -43.50 13.79
N TYR A 10 0.17 -42.82 13.39
CA TYR A 10 0.15 -41.67 12.47
C TYR A 10 0.31 -40.24 13.09
N PRO A 11 0.66 -40.01 14.39
CA PRO A 11 0.50 -38.69 15.01
C PRO A 11 1.58 -37.68 14.59
N LYS A 12 2.78 -38.13 14.21
CA LYS A 12 3.88 -37.23 13.81
C LYS A 12 3.58 -36.49 12.51
N PHE A 13 2.90 -37.14 11.58
CA PHE A 13 2.56 -36.56 10.27
C PHE A 13 1.54 -35.43 10.39
N TRP A 14 0.53 -35.61 11.24
CA TRP A 14 -0.50 -34.60 11.50
C TRP A 14 0.05 -33.38 12.22
N ILE A 15 0.97 -33.57 13.18
CA ILE A 15 1.65 -32.46 13.88
C ILE A 15 2.50 -31.64 12.91
N VAL A 16 3.28 -32.29 12.06
CA VAL A 16 4.10 -31.62 11.03
C VAL A 16 3.22 -30.87 10.03
N PHE A 17 2.10 -31.48 9.60
CA PHE A 17 1.14 -30.85 8.70
C PHE A 17 0.47 -29.62 9.31
N LEU A 18 0.05 -29.69 10.58
CA LEU A 18 -0.50 -28.56 11.34
C LEU A 18 0.51 -27.42 11.51
N LEU A 19 1.78 -27.73 11.82
CA LEU A 19 2.84 -26.74 11.91
C LEU A 19 3.12 -26.04 10.58
N LEU A 20 3.14 -26.80 9.48
CA LEU A 20 3.27 -26.27 8.12
C LEU A 20 2.11 -25.35 7.74
N LEU A 21 0.87 -25.75 8.04
CA LEU A 21 -0.32 -24.92 7.85
C LEU A 21 -0.23 -23.63 8.67
N CYS A 22 0.20 -23.71 9.93
CA CYS A 22 0.34 -22.56 10.80
C CYS A 22 1.41 -21.57 10.29
N LEU A 23 2.56 -22.08 9.82
CA LEU A 23 3.60 -21.28 9.17
C LEU A 23 3.11 -20.62 7.89
N GLN A 24 2.36 -21.33 7.05
CA GLN A 24 1.77 -20.77 5.82
C GLN A 24 0.75 -19.67 6.16
N CYS A 25 -0.13 -19.89 7.14
CA CYS A 25 -1.07 -18.87 7.61
C CYS A 25 -0.33 -17.63 8.14
N TRP A 26 0.73 -17.81 8.93
CA TRP A 26 1.52 -16.70 9.46
C TRP A 26 2.21 -15.93 8.33
N LEU A 27 2.89 -16.62 7.40
CA LEU A 27 3.52 -16.00 6.22
C LEU A 27 2.52 -15.19 5.39
N LEU A 28 1.31 -15.72 5.17
CA LEU A 28 0.23 -14.99 4.51
C LEU A 28 -0.20 -13.76 5.32
N THR A 29 -0.34 -13.83 6.65
CA THR A 29 -0.72 -12.64 7.43
C THR A 29 0.37 -11.57 7.50
N HIS A 30 1.64 -11.97 7.48
CA HIS A 30 2.76 -11.05 7.59
C HIS A 30 3.02 -10.29 6.27
N SER A 31 2.82 -10.94 5.12
CA SER A 31 2.91 -10.26 3.82
C SER A 31 1.86 -9.16 3.64
N LYS A 32 0.66 -9.35 4.23
CA LYS A 32 -0.47 -8.40 4.19
C LYS A 32 -0.14 -7.07 4.85
N ALA A 33 0.32 -7.13 6.11
CA ALA A 33 0.75 -5.98 6.88
C ALA A 33 1.90 -5.22 6.19
N THR A 34 2.69 -5.94 5.38
CA THR A 34 3.85 -5.38 4.69
C THR A 34 3.45 -4.47 3.53
N SER A 35 2.43 -4.81 2.73
CA SER A 35 2.04 -4.00 1.55
C SER A 35 1.47 -2.62 1.94
N TRP A 36 0.49 -2.60 2.84
CA TRP A 36 -0.10 -1.35 3.37
C TRP A 36 0.93 -0.50 4.11
N LYS A 37 1.80 -1.13 4.92
CA LYS A 37 2.86 -0.43 5.64
C LYS A 37 3.83 0.25 4.67
N LYS A 38 4.30 -0.46 3.65
CA LYS A 38 5.16 0.10 2.59
C LYS A 38 4.47 1.23 1.85
N PHE A 39 3.20 1.07 1.49
CA PHE A 39 2.43 2.13 0.84
C PHE A 39 2.41 3.41 1.68
N LYS A 40 2.12 3.28 2.98
CA LYS A 40 2.17 4.43 3.90
C LYS A 40 3.55 5.06 3.98
N GLU A 41 4.58 4.26 4.16
CA GLU A 41 5.97 4.77 4.22
C GLU A 41 6.33 5.58 2.97
N TRP A 42 5.81 5.19 1.81
CA TRP A 42 6.18 5.82 0.54
C TRP A 42 5.31 7.02 0.15
N HIS A 43 4.03 7.01 0.50
CA HIS A 43 3.07 7.98 -0.04
C HIS A 43 2.35 8.83 1.00
N TYR A 44 2.43 8.53 2.30
CA TYR A 44 1.65 9.24 3.32
C TYR A 44 2.37 10.50 3.85
N LEU A 45 1.67 11.65 3.82
CA LEU A 45 2.05 12.83 4.60
C LEU A 45 1.05 13.08 5.71
N SER A 46 1.57 13.34 6.90
CA SER A 46 0.74 13.53 8.09
C SER A 46 0.13 14.92 8.13
N PRO A 47 -1.19 15.05 8.34
CA PRO A 47 -1.83 16.34 8.59
C PRO A 47 -1.46 16.98 9.92
N ARG A 48 -0.66 16.30 10.76
CA ARG A 48 -0.11 16.88 12.00
C ARG A 48 0.97 17.93 11.75
N ARG A 49 1.58 17.91 10.57
CA ARG A 49 2.55 18.90 10.10
C ARG A 49 1.89 19.71 8.97
N ASP A 50 2.22 21.00 8.89
CA ASP A 50 1.66 21.88 7.87
C ASP A 50 2.08 21.43 6.48
N PHE A 51 1.13 21.41 5.55
CA PHE A 51 1.37 20.89 4.21
C PHE A 51 2.51 21.61 3.47
N ILE A 52 2.64 22.93 3.66
CA ILE A 52 3.69 23.75 3.01
C ILE A 52 5.10 23.43 3.50
N SER A 53 5.21 22.87 4.72
CA SER A 53 6.50 22.55 5.32
C SER A 53 7.10 21.27 4.79
N TYR A 54 6.34 20.44 4.07
CA TYR A 54 6.88 19.27 3.37
C TYR A 54 7.61 19.71 2.10
N LYS A 55 8.86 19.24 1.95
CA LYS A 55 9.73 19.53 0.80
C LYS A 55 10.07 18.26 0.05
N CYS A 56 10.03 18.32 -1.27
CA CYS A 56 10.34 17.15 -2.11
C CYS A 56 11.78 16.69 -1.93
N ASP A 57 12.74 17.61 -1.82
CA ASP A 57 14.15 17.24 -1.61
C ASP A 57 14.34 16.40 -0.33
N ASP A 58 13.76 16.84 0.79
CA ASP A 58 13.80 16.10 2.07
C ASP A 58 13.10 14.73 1.99
N LEU A 59 11.94 14.68 1.31
CA LEU A 59 11.11 13.47 1.26
C LEU A 59 11.68 12.41 0.31
N MET A 60 12.32 12.84 -0.77
CA MET A 60 12.84 11.96 -1.81
C MET A 60 14.24 11.43 -1.51
N GLU A 61 15.02 12.10 -0.64
CA GLU A 61 16.27 11.54 -0.08
C GLU A 61 16.02 10.18 0.61
N LEU A 62 14.83 9.97 1.15
CA LEU A 62 14.43 8.69 1.76
C LEU A 62 13.98 7.63 0.73
N GLN A 63 13.94 7.98 -0.56
CA GLN A 63 13.29 7.19 -1.62
C GLN A 63 14.13 7.06 -2.90
N GLU A 64 15.46 7.08 -2.80
CA GLU A 64 16.45 7.22 -3.89
C GLU A 64 16.35 6.25 -5.10
N THR A 65 15.39 5.32 -5.16
CA THR A 65 15.24 4.30 -6.21
C THR A 65 14.03 4.49 -7.13
N LEU A 66 13.40 5.67 -7.16
CA LEU A 66 12.18 5.89 -7.96
C LEU A 66 12.48 6.25 -9.43
N GLU A 67 11.66 5.73 -10.35
CA GLU A 67 11.77 5.94 -11.80
C GLU A 67 11.85 7.43 -12.16
N GLU A 68 12.93 7.85 -12.82
CA GLU A 68 13.23 9.27 -13.11
C GLU A 68 12.15 9.99 -13.96
N GLU A 69 11.29 9.25 -14.65
CA GLU A 69 10.38 9.86 -15.64
C GLU A 69 8.99 10.21 -15.07
N LYS A 70 8.57 9.58 -13.97
CA LYS A 70 7.24 9.80 -13.38
C LYS A 70 7.34 10.60 -12.09
N PRO A 71 6.46 11.58 -11.88
CA PRO A 71 6.40 12.27 -10.60
C PRO A 71 6.00 11.29 -9.50
N HIS A 72 6.75 11.27 -8.40
CA HIS A 72 6.31 10.59 -7.18
C HIS A 72 5.22 11.41 -6.50
N ILE A 73 4.26 10.73 -5.89
CA ILE A 73 3.08 11.38 -5.29
C ILE A 73 3.03 11.08 -3.81
N PHE A 74 2.92 12.16 -3.05
CA PHE A 74 2.59 12.15 -1.65
C PHE A 74 1.16 12.62 -1.42
N ILE A 75 0.45 11.95 -0.51
CA ILE A 75 -0.96 12.17 -0.18
C ILE A 75 -1.04 12.79 1.21
N TYR A 76 -1.60 13.99 1.29
CA TYR A 76 -1.84 14.71 2.53
C TYR A 76 -3.30 14.51 2.97
N ALA A 77 -3.52 13.49 3.80
CA ALA A 77 -4.83 13.12 4.32
C ALA A 77 -4.65 12.40 5.67
N SER A 78 -5.74 12.10 6.40
CA SER A 78 -5.58 11.23 7.58
C SER A 78 -5.20 9.81 7.13
N TRP A 79 -4.37 9.10 7.91
CA TRP A 79 -3.99 7.73 7.57
C TRP A 79 -5.23 6.82 7.50
N TYR A 80 -6.22 7.09 8.35
CA TYR A 80 -7.49 6.39 8.41
C TYR A 80 -8.29 6.56 7.11
N GLN A 81 -8.34 7.78 6.55
CA GLN A 81 -9.00 8.05 5.26
C GLN A 81 -8.40 7.21 4.15
N ILE A 82 -7.07 7.12 4.05
CA ILE A 82 -6.40 6.33 3.01
C ILE A 82 -6.64 4.83 3.22
N GLU A 83 -6.57 4.34 4.46
CA GLU A 83 -6.80 2.93 4.78
C GLU A 83 -8.20 2.46 4.38
N HIS A 84 -9.19 3.36 4.48
CA HIS A 84 -10.60 3.06 4.22
C HIS A 84 -11.01 3.29 2.76
N LEU A 85 -10.10 3.72 1.88
CA LEU A 85 -10.42 3.89 0.45
C LEU A 85 -10.92 2.59 -0.19
N CYS A 86 -10.34 1.46 0.20
CA CYS A 86 -10.73 0.15 -0.32
C CYS A 86 -11.97 -0.45 0.36
N VAL A 87 -12.63 0.25 1.29
CA VAL A 87 -13.85 -0.22 1.96
C VAL A 87 -15.08 0.14 1.12
N LYS A 88 -15.94 -0.85 0.88
CA LYS A 88 -17.24 -0.75 0.21
C LYS A 88 -18.35 -0.63 1.25
N GLY A 89 -18.93 0.56 1.35
CA GLY A 89 -20.15 0.78 2.15
C GLY A 89 -20.00 0.43 3.64
N ILE A 90 -21.09 0.00 4.26
CA ILE A 90 -21.25 -0.04 5.72
C ILE A 90 -20.79 -1.38 6.34
N TRP A 91 -20.74 -2.47 5.57
CA TRP A 91 -20.56 -3.84 6.09
C TRP A 91 -19.11 -4.34 6.11
N ASN A 92 -18.11 -3.44 6.11
CA ASN A 92 -16.69 -3.80 5.97
C ASN A 92 -16.37 -4.66 4.73
N ASP A 93 -17.26 -4.67 3.73
CA ASP A 93 -16.92 -5.23 2.42
C ASP A 93 -15.76 -4.41 1.83
N ARG A 94 -14.91 -5.04 1.03
CA ARG A 94 -13.73 -4.38 0.46
C ARG A 94 -13.61 -4.61 -1.03
N TYR A 95 -13.13 -3.60 -1.73
CA TYR A 95 -12.57 -3.73 -3.07
C TYR A 95 -11.33 -4.61 -2.98
N ARG A 96 -11.25 -5.66 -3.80
CA ARG A 96 -10.13 -6.61 -3.79
C ARG A 96 -9.63 -6.82 -5.21
N ASN A 97 -8.31 -6.75 -5.38
CA ASN A 97 -7.62 -6.90 -6.65
C ASN A 97 -8.26 -6.07 -7.78
N THR A 98 -8.53 -4.81 -7.48
CA THR A 98 -9.25 -3.92 -8.38
C THR A 98 -8.81 -2.49 -8.18
N ASN A 99 -9.03 -1.68 -9.21
CA ASN A 99 -8.68 -0.28 -9.19
C ASN A 99 -9.90 0.59 -8.90
N ILE A 100 -9.74 1.53 -7.98
CA ILE A 100 -10.78 2.48 -7.59
C ILE A 100 -10.31 3.91 -7.76
N TRP A 101 -11.21 4.79 -8.17
CA TRP A 101 -10.97 6.22 -8.16
C TRP A 101 -11.49 6.82 -6.85
N THR A 102 -10.81 7.85 -6.34
CA THR A 102 -11.34 8.62 -5.22
C THR A 102 -12.62 9.35 -5.62
N GLN A 103 -13.63 9.27 -4.75
CA GLN A 103 -14.89 10.01 -4.94
C GLN A 103 -14.68 11.53 -4.87
N HIS A 104 -13.73 11.97 -4.05
CA HIS A 104 -13.34 13.37 -3.91
C HIS A 104 -11.86 13.54 -4.25
N THR A 105 -11.45 14.77 -4.54
CA THR A 105 -10.03 15.08 -4.73
C THR A 105 -9.28 14.99 -3.41
N LEU A 106 -8.05 14.49 -3.45
CA LEU A 106 -7.15 14.45 -2.31
C LEU A 106 -6.06 15.52 -2.49
N LYS A 107 -5.64 16.13 -1.38
CA LYS A 107 -4.52 17.06 -1.38
C LYS A 107 -3.22 16.28 -1.59
N VAL A 108 -2.44 16.68 -2.59
CA VAL A 108 -1.22 15.96 -2.99
C VAL A 108 -0.02 16.89 -3.17
N LEU A 109 1.16 16.35 -2.88
CA LEU A 109 2.46 16.92 -3.25
C LEU A 109 3.09 15.97 -4.27
N LYS A 110 3.35 16.49 -5.47
CA LYS A 110 4.03 15.76 -6.55
C LYS A 110 5.48 16.21 -6.60
N CYS A 111 6.39 15.25 -6.65
CA CYS A 111 7.83 15.47 -6.71
C CYS A 111 8.36 14.89 -8.01
N LYS A 112 8.88 15.74 -8.90
CA LYS A 112 9.48 15.32 -10.17
C LYS A 112 10.92 15.80 -10.26
N LYS A 113 11.84 14.88 -10.52
CA LYS A 113 13.22 15.24 -10.86
C LYS A 113 13.28 15.54 -12.35
N GLU A 114 13.80 16.71 -12.73
CA GLU A 114 14.17 16.94 -14.12
C GLU A 114 15.59 16.44 -14.36
N LYS A 115 15.88 15.84 -15.53
CA LYS A 115 17.16 15.15 -15.81
C LYS A 115 18.40 16.03 -15.61
N SER A 116 18.25 17.36 -15.68
CA SER A 116 19.32 18.34 -15.52
C SER A 116 19.32 19.07 -14.17
N GLU A 117 18.36 18.82 -13.28
CA GLU A 117 18.21 19.52 -12.02
C GLU A 117 18.67 18.63 -10.85
N ASN A 118 19.41 19.23 -9.91
CA ASN A 118 19.81 18.58 -8.66
C ASN A 118 18.71 18.61 -7.59
N PHE A 119 17.58 19.25 -7.88
CA PHE A 119 16.44 19.41 -6.96
C PHE A 119 15.17 18.83 -7.59
N TYR A 120 14.18 18.54 -6.76
CA TYR A 120 12.87 18.07 -7.18
C TYR A 120 11.92 19.25 -7.36
N ARG A 121 11.27 19.33 -8.52
CA ARG A 121 10.16 20.25 -8.75
C ARG A 121 8.94 19.80 -7.97
N GLU A 122 8.37 20.74 -7.24
CA GLU A 122 7.21 20.54 -6.39
C GLU A 122 5.96 21.04 -7.09
N ASN A 123 4.93 20.18 -7.20
CA ASN A 123 3.60 20.61 -7.59
C ASN A 123 2.60 20.21 -6.51
N ARG A 124 1.91 21.21 -5.96
CA ARG A 124 0.93 21.04 -4.89
C ARG A 124 -0.46 21.28 -5.45
N GLY A 125 -1.40 20.41 -5.12
CA GLY A 125 -2.76 20.56 -5.62
C GLY A 125 -3.74 19.56 -5.05
N TYR A 126 -4.88 19.46 -5.72
CA TYR A 126 -5.94 18.52 -5.42
C TYR A 126 -6.18 17.67 -6.66
N ASN A 127 -6.13 16.35 -6.52
CA ASN A 127 -6.26 15.43 -7.65
C ASN A 127 -7.22 14.30 -7.30
N HIS A 128 -7.99 13.83 -8.28
CA HIS A 128 -8.59 12.50 -8.19
C HIS A 128 -7.46 11.49 -8.41
N ILE A 129 -7.42 10.45 -7.59
CA ILE A 129 -6.35 9.44 -7.62
C ILE A 129 -6.98 8.08 -7.84
N LYS A 130 -6.38 7.29 -8.73
CA LYS A 130 -6.70 5.90 -8.96
C LYS A 130 -5.78 5.05 -8.11
N PHE A 131 -6.34 4.31 -7.16
CA PHE A 131 -5.64 3.38 -6.30
C PHE A 131 -5.90 1.94 -6.75
N HIS A 132 -4.89 1.09 -6.60
CA HIS A 132 -5.10 -0.34 -6.61
C HIS A 132 -5.38 -0.83 -5.18
N CYS A 133 -6.43 -1.63 -5.04
CA CYS A 133 -6.73 -2.37 -3.83
C CYS A 133 -6.24 -3.81 -4.00
N ASN A 134 -5.37 -4.27 -3.12
CA ASN A 134 -4.80 -5.61 -3.16
C ASN A 134 -5.85 -6.71 -2.87
N MET A 135 -5.44 -7.98 -2.89
CA MET A 135 -6.31 -9.13 -2.61
C MET A 135 -6.99 -9.10 -1.24
N ASP A 136 -6.40 -8.39 -0.26
CA ASP A 136 -6.92 -8.26 1.10
C ASP A 136 -7.76 -6.97 1.29
N GLY A 137 -7.84 -6.14 0.25
CA GLY A 137 -8.58 -4.89 0.26
C GLY A 137 -7.92 -3.78 1.03
N HIS A 138 -6.60 -3.67 0.93
CA HIS A 138 -5.82 -2.50 1.31
C HIS A 138 -5.23 -1.83 0.08
N VAL A 139 -5.00 -0.52 0.17
CA VAL A 139 -4.27 0.23 -0.85
C VAL A 139 -2.81 -0.23 -0.83
N ASP A 140 -2.29 -0.62 -2.00
CA ASP A 140 -0.90 -1.03 -2.15
C ASP A 140 -0.16 -0.24 -3.24
N ARG A 141 -0.87 0.41 -4.19
CA ARG A 141 -0.27 1.22 -5.26
C ARG A 141 -1.15 2.40 -5.69
N ILE A 142 -0.50 3.44 -6.20
CA ILE A 142 -1.12 4.50 -7.01
C ILE A 142 -0.97 4.12 -8.48
N GLU A 143 -2.09 4.01 -9.18
CA GLU A 143 -2.12 3.60 -10.60
C GLU A 143 -2.16 4.81 -11.54
N ASN A 144 -2.90 5.86 -11.16
CA ASN A 144 -3.02 7.08 -11.96
C ASN A 144 -3.56 8.24 -11.11
N PHE A 145 -3.55 9.45 -11.66
CA PHE A 145 -4.11 10.66 -11.06
C PHE A 145 -4.52 11.64 -12.16
N THR A 146 -5.52 12.48 -11.91
CA THR A 146 -5.88 13.53 -12.86
C THR A 146 -4.73 14.53 -12.99
N GLU A 147 -4.51 15.10 -14.18
CA GLU A 147 -3.57 16.23 -14.32
C GLU A 147 -4.04 17.44 -13.50
N PRO A 148 -3.13 18.30 -13.01
CA PRO A 148 -3.53 19.54 -12.34
C PRO A 148 -4.34 20.41 -13.31
N ILE A 149 -5.48 20.92 -12.86
CA ILE A 149 -6.20 21.99 -13.57
C ILE A 149 -5.36 23.26 -13.37
N THR A 150 -4.59 23.65 -14.38
CA THR A 150 -3.91 24.95 -14.41
C THR A 150 -4.97 26.03 -14.65
N HIS A 151 -5.25 26.83 -13.63
CA HIS A 151 -5.95 28.11 -13.79
C HIS A 151 -4.96 29.21 -14.15
#